data_AF-A0A7C5HP40-F1
#
_entry.id   AF-A0A7C5HP40-F1
#
_cell.length_a   1.000
_cell.length_b   1.000
_cell.length_c   1.000
_cell.angle_alpha   90.00
_cell.angle_beta   90.00
_cell.angle_gamma   90.00
#
_symmetry.space_group_name_H-M   'P 1'
#
loop_
_entity.id
_entity.type
_entity.pdbx_description
1 polymer ?
#
loop_
_entity_poly.entity_id
_entity_poly.type
_entity_poly.pdbx_seq_one_letter_code
_entity_poly.pdbx_strand_id
1 'polypeptide(L)'
;MENIDWNSLSNEELYRIAAKLKKDKNCFVIAHNYQDLEVQKIADYVGDSLQMARVAAETDADMILLCGIKIMAETAKILNPEKKVLMSHFDADCPLANMKTTEDLQILKKRYPEAEVVCYVNS
;
A
#
# COMPACT_ATOMS: atom_id res chain seq x y z
N MET A 1 25.78 5.64 0.63
CA MET A 1 25.23 4.56 -0.21
C MET A 1 25.85 4.77 -1.58
N GLU A 2 26.51 3.77 -2.12
CA GLU A 2 27.12 3.85 -3.46
C GLU A 2 26.07 4.23 -4.51
N ASN A 3 26.48 4.99 -5.54
CA ASN A 3 25.65 5.31 -6.69
C ASN A 3 25.45 4.05 -7.54
N ILE A 4 24.56 3.17 -7.10
CA ILE A 4 24.13 2.02 -7.88
C ILE A 4 23.30 2.54 -9.05
N ASP A 5 23.74 2.26 -10.27
CA ASP A 5 22.91 2.42 -11.46
C ASP A 5 21.97 1.22 -11.57
N TRP A 6 20.78 1.35 -11.01
CA TRP A 6 19.77 0.30 -10.96
C TRP A 6 19.33 -0.18 -12.36
N ASN A 7 19.45 0.66 -13.39
CA ASN A 7 19.06 0.31 -14.76
C ASN A 7 20.08 -0.60 -15.46
N SER A 8 21.31 -0.65 -14.93
CA SER A 8 22.36 -1.52 -15.47
C SER A 8 22.27 -2.97 -14.99
N LEU A 9 21.44 -3.24 -13.97
CA LEU A 9 21.30 -4.54 -13.33
C LEU A 9 20.26 -5.40 -14.07
N SER A 10 20.52 -6.70 -14.11
CA SER A 10 19.52 -7.68 -14.54
C SER A 10 18.40 -7.87 -13.51
N ASN A 11 17.25 -8.35 -13.95
CA ASN A 11 16.14 -8.69 -13.06
C ASN A 11 16.53 -9.70 -11.97
N GLU A 12 17.40 -10.67 -12.28
CA GLU A 12 17.88 -11.63 -11.27
C GLU A 12 18.67 -10.95 -10.16
N GLU A 13 19.51 -9.96 -10.50
CA GLU A 13 20.26 -9.17 -9.52
C GLU A 13 19.33 -8.32 -8.68
N LEU A 14 18.36 -7.65 -9.30
CA LEU A 14 17.34 -6.87 -8.60
C LEU A 14 16.54 -7.74 -7.62
N TYR A 15 16.12 -8.94 -8.02
CA TYR A 15 15.41 -9.87 -7.14
C TYR A 15 16.27 -10.33 -5.95
N ARG A 16 17.56 -10.62 -6.17
CA ARG A 16 18.49 -10.97 -5.09
C ARG A 16 18.68 -9.83 -4.11
N ILE A 17 18.82 -8.60 -4.61
CA ILE A 17 18.95 -7.40 -3.77
C ILE A 17 17.66 -7.17 -2.98
N ALA A 18 16.49 -7.25 -3.63
CA ALA A 18 15.20 -7.11 -2.97
C ALA A 18 15.02 -8.16 -1.85
N ALA A 19 15.29 -9.43 -2.13
CA ALA A 19 15.20 -10.49 -1.13
C ALA A 19 16.13 -10.26 0.07
N LYS A 20 17.38 -9.80 -0.18
CA LYS A 20 18.32 -9.44 0.87
C LYS A 20 17.81 -8.27 1.71
N LEU A 21 17.38 -7.17 1.07
CA LEU A 21 16.88 -5.98 1.76
C LEU A 21 15.62 -6.28 2.58
N LYS A 22 14.69 -7.07 2.05
CA LYS A 22 13.49 -7.52 2.77
C LYS A 22 13.85 -8.22 4.07
N LYS A 23 14.79 -9.17 4.00
CA LYS A 23 15.27 -9.91 5.17
C LYS A 23 16.00 -9.00 6.17
N ASP A 24 16.96 -8.20 5.69
CA ASP A 24 17.78 -7.33 6.53
C ASP A 24 16.95 -6.24 7.25
N LYS A 25 15.80 -5.87 6.70
CA LYS A 25 14.88 -4.87 7.26
C LYS A 25 13.66 -5.45 7.97
N ASN A 26 13.53 -6.78 8.03
CA ASN A 26 12.29 -7.44 8.47
C ASN A 26 11.05 -6.78 7.82
N CYS A 27 11.09 -6.68 6.49
CA CYS A 27 10.11 -5.94 5.70
C CYS A 27 9.17 -6.89 4.94
N PHE A 28 7.87 -6.70 5.16
CA PHE A 28 6.79 -7.39 4.47
C PHE A 28 6.32 -6.57 3.27
N VAL A 29 6.45 -7.13 2.08
CA VAL A 29 6.10 -6.47 0.81
C VAL A 29 4.73 -6.92 0.35
N ILE A 30 3.81 -5.97 0.19
CA ILE A 30 2.43 -6.23 -0.25
C ILE A 30 2.25 -5.55 -1.61
N ALA A 31 1.81 -6.30 -2.63
CA ALA A 31 1.53 -5.76 -3.95
C ALA A 31 0.04 -5.87 -4.29
N HIS A 32 -0.51 -4.82 -4.90
CA HIS A 32 -1.85 -4.90 -5.47
C HIS A 32 -1.84 -5.77 -6.75
N ASN A 33 -2.98 -6.42 -7.05
CA ASN A 33 -3.18 -7.22 -8.27
C ASN A 33 -2.85 -6.51 -9.59
N TYR A 34 -2.82 -5.17 -9.60
CA TYR A 34 -2.53 -4.35 -10.79
C TYR A 34 -1.05 -4.01 -10.98
N GLN A 35 -0.16 -4.43 -10.06
CA GLN A 35 1.27 -4.21 -10.22
C GLN A 35 1.84 -5.10 -11.32
N ASP A 36 2.97 -4.68 -11.91
CA ASP A 36 3.69 -5.50 -12.87
C ASP A 36 4.13 -6.84 -12.27
N LEU A 37 4.22 -7.89 -13.11
CA LEU A 37 4.56 -9.24 -12.66
C LEU A 37 5.92 -9.29 -11.93
N GLU A 38 6.85 -8.42 -12.29
CA GLU A 38 8.17 -8.33 -11.66
C GLU A 38 8.08 -7.84 -10.20
N VAL A 39 7.15 -6.94 -9.92
CA VAL A 39 6.84 -6.45 -8.56
C VAL A 39 6.07 -7.51 -7.78
N GLN A 40 5.11 -8.17 -8.43
CA GLN A 40 4.36 -9.27 -7.79
C GLN A 40 5.29 -10.42 -7.38
N LYS A 41 6.31 -10.74 -8.18
CA LYS A 41 7.30 -11.80 -7.88
C LYS A 41 8.10 -11.56 -6.60
N ILE A 42 8.34 -10.30 -6.23
CA ILE A 42 9.10 -9.96 -5.00
C ILE A 42 8.21 -9.76 -3.78
N ALA A 43 6.88 -9.70 -3.97
CA ALA A 43 5.94 -9.48 -2.89
C ALA A 43 5.81 -10.73 -2.00
N ASP A 44 5.60 -10.53 -0.71
CA ASP A 44 5.20 -11.62 0.21
C ASP A 44 3.70 -11.92 0.08
N TYR A 45 2.93 -10.93 -0.36
CA TYR A 45 1.50 -11.08 -0.62
C TYR A 45 1.06 -10.26 -1.83
N VAL A 46 0.21 -10.86 -2.65
CA VAL A 46 -0.46 -10.21 -3.79
C VAL A 46 -1.97 -10.36 -3.61
N GLY A 47 -2.71 -9.25 -3.68
CA GLY A 47 -4.17 -9.30 -3.53
C GLY A 47 -4.90 -8.00 -3.83
N ASP A 48 -6.21 -8.01 -3.56
CA ASP A 48 -7.07 -6.82 -3.62
C ASP A 48 -6.95 -5.95 -2.36
N SER A 49 -7.58 -4.77 -2.37
CA SER A 49 -7.49 -3.82 -1.26
C SER A 49 -7.92 -4.37 0.10
N LEU A 50 -8.95 -5.23 0.15
CA LEU A 50 -9.45 -5.80 1.41
C LEU A 50 -8.46 -6.82 1.96
N GLN A 51 -7.96 -7.68 1.09
CA GLN A 51 -6.95 -8.67 1.43
C GLN A 51 -5.66 -8.00 1.91
N MET A 52 -5.21 -6.95 1.22
CA MET A 52 -4.03 -6.17 1.61
C MET A 52 -4.18 -5.58 3.01
N ALA A 53 -5.35 -5.02 3.35
CA ALA A 53 -5.61 -4.49 4.69
C ALA A 53 -5.55 -5.57 5.77
N ARG A 54 -6.08 -6.77 5.50
CA ARG A 54 -6.05 -7.90 6.43
C ARG A 54 -4.63 -8.38 6.70
N VAL A 55 -3.86 -8.69 5.65
CA VAL A 55 -2.49 -9.20 5.82
C VAL A 55 -1.56 -8.15 6.42
N ALA A 56 -1.80 -6.86 6.16
CA ALA A 56 -1.07 -5.78 6.81
C ALA A 56 -1.33 -5.74 8.33
N ALA A 57 -2.54 -6.06 8.79
CA ALA A 57 -2.85 -6.13 10.21
C ALA A 57 -2.28 -7.39 10.89
N GLU A 58 -2.17 -8.49 10.16
CA GLU A 58 -1.76 -9.80 10.69
C GLU A 58 -0.23 -10.02 10.68
N THR A 59 0.54 -9.26 9.90
CA THR A 59 1.98 -9.47 9.80
C THR A 59 2.75 -9.06 11.07
N ASP A 60 3.73 -9.86 11.47
CA ASP A 60 4.66 -9.55 12.58
C ASP A 60 5.91 -8.78 12.13
N ALA A 61 5.98 -8.36 10.86
CA ALA A 61 7.09 -7.59 10.34
C ALA A 61 7.18 -6.18 10.95
N ASP A 62 8.40 -5.68 11.14
CA ASP A 62 8.65 -4.31 11.66
C ASP A 62 8.32 -3.23 10.62
N MET A 63 8.38 -3.60 9.34
CA MET A 63 8.18 -2.72 8.21
C MET A 63 7.23 -3.33 7.18
N ILE A 64 6.41 -2.48 6.57
CA ILE A 64 5.56 -2.82 5.44
C ILE A 64 5.95 -1.94 4.25
N LEU A 65 6.29 -2.56 3.12
CA LEU A 65 6.42 -1.86 1.84
C LEU A 65 5.19 -2.17 0.99
N LEU A 66 4.41 -1.12 0.70
CA LEU A 66 3.19 -1.24 -0.08
C LEU A 66 3.44 -0.81 -1.52
N CYS A 67 3.30 -1.77 -2.43
CA CYS A 67 3.33 -1.58 -3.88
C CYS A 67 1.91 -1.39 -4.39
N GLY A 68 1.41 -0.17 -4.22
CA GLY A 68 0.03 0.22 -4.51
C GLY A 68 -0.13 1.73 -4.40
N ILE A 69 -1.37 2.17 -4.14
CA ILE A 69 -1.74 3.58 -4.05
C ILE A 69 -1.79 4.08 -2.60
N LYS A 70 -1.76 5.40 -2.43
CA LYS A 70 -1.73 6.11 -1.15
C LYS A 70 -2.75 5.63 -0.12
N ILE A 71 -4.04 5.54 -0.46
CA ILE A 71 -5.09 5.14 0.50
C ILE A 71 -4.87 3.72 1.05
N MET A 72 -4.30 2.81 0.25
CA MET A 72 -3.96 1.46 0.73
C MET A 72 -2.81 1.52 1.76
N ALA A 73 -1.80 2.36 1.53
CA ALA A 73 -0.70 2.59 2.46
C ALA A 73 -1.16 3.29 3.75
N GLU A 74 -2.05 4.27 3.64
CA GLU A 74 -2.66 4.94 4.79
C GLU A 74 -3.52 3.96 5.59
N THR A 75 -4.31 3.10 4.94
CA THR A 75 -5.07 2.04 5.60
C THR A 75 -4.14 1.10 6.38
N ALA A 76 -3.05 0.64 5.75
CA ALA A 76 -2.06 -0.20 6.43
C ALA A 76 -1.42 0.52 7.64
N LYS A 77 -1.19 1.84 7.54
CA LYS A 77 -0.63 2.64 8.64
C LYS A 77 -1.64 2.89 9.77
N ILE A 78 -2.92 3.08 9.45
CA ILE A 78 -4.00 3.19 10.44
C ILE A 78 -4.11 1.89 11.25
N LEU A 79 -4.04 0.74 10.58
CA LEU A 79 -4.09 -0.57 11.23
C LEU A 79 -2.79 -0.90 12.00
N ASN A 80 -1.68 -0.25 11.66
CA ASN A 80 -0.36 -0.50 12.25
C ASN A 80 0.35 0.81 12.66
N PRO A 81 -0.16 1.52 13.67
CA PRO A 81 0.31 2.86 14.04
C PRO A 81 1.80 2.88 14.43
N GLU A 82 2.33 1.80 15.00
CA GLU A 82 3.73 1.72 15.44
C GLU A 82 4.70 1.21 14.35
N LYS A 83 4.20 0.49 13.34
CA LYS A 83 5.06 -0.07 12.28
C LYS A 83 5.45 0.99 11.26
N LYS A 84 6.60 0.78 10.61
CA LYS A 84 7.02 1.64 9.50
C LYS A 84 6.33 1.19 8.20
N VAL A 85 5.47 2.04 7.66
CA VAL A 85 4.80 1.79 6.38
C VAL A 85 5.40 2.70 5.31
N LEU A 86 5.82 2.10 4.19
CA LEU A 86 6.43 2.77 3.05
C LEU A 86 5.62 2.52 1.78
N MET A 87 5.64 3.49 0.87
CA MET A 87 5.12 3.32 -0.49
C MET A 87 6.28 3.10 -1.45
N SER A 88 6.12 2.20 -2.41
CA SER A 88 7.13 1.99 -3.47
C SER A 88 7.29 3.22 -4.37
N HIS A 89 6.20 3.97 -4.58
CA HIS A 89 6.20 5.23 -5.29
C HIS A 89 5.30 6.24 -4.57
N PHE A 90 5.89 7.32 -4.06
CA PHE A 90 5.20 8.27 -3.18
C PHE A 90 4.01 8.98 -3.84
N ASP A 91 4.09 9.22 -5.16
CA ASP A 91 3.06 9.95 -5.92
C ASP A 91 1.94 9.04 -6.46
N ALA A 92 1.95 7.74 -6.13
CA ALA A 92 0.92 6.80 -6.58
C ALA A 92 -0.40 7.05 -5.83
N ASP A 93 -1.40 7.57 -6.53
CA ASP A 93 -2.68 7.98 -5.94
C ASP A 93 -3.91 7.46 -6.70
N CYS A 94 -5.09 7.60 -6.10
CA CYS A 94 -6.37 7.23 -6.69
C CYS A 94 -7.24 8.46 -6.95
N PRO A 95 -7.41 8.88 -8.22
CA PRO A 95 -8.29 10.00 -8.55
C PRO A 95 -9.72 9.83 -8.04
N LEU A 96 -10.23 8.59 -7.97
CA LEU A 96 -11.56 8.27 -7.45
C LEU A 96 -11.71 8.63 -5.96
N ALA A 97 -10.69 8.34 -5.15
CA ALA A 97 -10.72 8.66 -3.72
C ALA A 97 -10.79 10.18 -3.49
N ASN A 98 -10.17 10.95 -4.38
CA ASN A 98 -10.16 12.41 -4.31
C ASN A 98 -11.44 13.06 -4.87
N MET A 99 -12.43 12.30 -5.37
CA MET A 99 -13.65 12.86 -5.98
C MET A 99 -14.68 13.39 -4.97
N LYS A 100 -14.57 13.00 -3.70
CA LYS A 100 -15.51 13.39 -2.65
C LYS A 100 -14.79 14.06 -1.50
N THR A 101 -15.39 15.12 -0.98
CA THR A 101 -14.83 15.87 0.15
C THR A 101 -15.64 15.64 1.42
N THR A 102 -15.07 16.06 2.55
CA THR A 102 -15.78 16.06 3.83
C THR A 102 -17.02 16.95 3.80
N GLU A 103 -17.01 18.06 3.06
CA GLU A 103 -18.15 18.97 2.91
C GLU A 103 -19.32 18.29 2.20
N ASP A 104 -19.05 17.54 1.13
CA ASP A 104 -20.06 16.74 0.43
C ASP A 104 -20.75 15.77 1.39
N LEU A 105 -19.98 15.09 2.23
CA LEU A 105 -20.51 14.18 3.24
C LEU A 105 -21.37 14.92 4.28
N GLN A 106 -20.94 16.08 4.76
CA GLN A 106 -21.74 16.88 5.71
C GLN A 106 -23.08 17.32 5.12
N ILE A 107 -23.13 17.67 3.83
CA ILE A 107 -24.37 18.00 3.14
C ILE A 107 -25.31 16.79 3.11
N LEU A 108 -24.78 15.60 2.77
CA LEU A 108 -25.56 14.36 2.74
C LEU A 108 -26.09 13.96 4.11
N LYS A 109 -25.27 14.06 5.17
CA LYS A 109 -25.70 13.77 6.55
C LYS A 109 -26.81 14.69 7.04
N LYS A 110 -26.80 15.96 6.65
CA LYS A 110 -27.91 16.90 6.96
C LYS A 110 -29.19 16.53 6.22
N ARG A 111 -29.07 16.07 4.97
CA ARG A 111 -30.21 15.70 4.13
C ARG A 111 -30.83 14.36 4.53
N TYR A 112 -30.01 13.43 5.01
CA TYR A 112 -30.41 12.07 5.39
C TYR A 112 -29.87 11.73 6.79
N PRO A 113 -30.46 12.29 7.86
CA PRO A 113 -29.90 12.17 9.22
C PRO A 113 -29.92 10.74 9.79
N GLU A 114 -30.89 9.93 9.37
CA GLU A 114 -31.04 8.53 9.83
C GLU A 114 -30.29 7.52 8.94
N ALA A 115 -29.58 7.98 7.90
CA ALA A 115 -28.87 7.10 6.99
C ALA A 115 -27.47 6.77 7.50
N GLU A 116 -27.09 5.51 7.40
CA GLU A 116 -25.72 5.06 7.68
C GLU A 116 -24.74 5.55 6.61
N VAL A 117 -23.51 5.84 7.03
CA VAL A 117 -22.42 6.25 6.13
C VAL A 117 -21.54 5.05 5.83
N VAL A 118 -21.53 4.63 4.57
CA VAL A 118 -20.66 3.56 4.07
C VAL A 118 -19.75 4.13 3.01
N CYS A 119 -18.45 4.18 3.30
CA CYS A 119 -17.42 4.59 2.35
C CYS A 119 -16.76 3.35 1.74
N TYR A 120 -16.54 3.41 0.42
CA TYR A 120 -15.67 2.44 -0.24
C TYR A 120 -14.22 2.70 0.16
N VAL A 121 -13.38 1.67 0.16
CA VAL A 121 -11.97 1.78 0.61
C VAL A 121 -11.17 2.79 -0.19
N ASN A 122 -11.57 3.09 -1.43
CA ASN A 122 -10.99 4.17 -2.22
C ASN A 122 -11.66 5.51 -1.83
N SER A 123 -11.40 5.98 -0.60
CA SER A 123 -11.87 7.26 -0.04
C SER A 123 -10.89 7.84 0.96
#